data_AF-A0A7C1SLB0-F1
#
_entry.id   AF-A0A7C1SLB0-F1
#
_cell.length_a   1.000
_cell.length_b   1.000
_cell.length_c   1.000
_cell.angle_alpha   90.00
_cell.angle_beta   90.00
_cell.angle_gamma   90.00
#
_symmetry.space_group_name_H-M   'P 1'
#
loop_
_entity.id
_entity.type
_entity.pdbx_description
1 polymer ?
#
loop_
_entity_poly.entity_id
_entity_poly.type
_entity_poly.pdbx_seq_one_letter_code
_entity_poly.pdbx_strand_id
1 'polypeptide(L)'
;MPMDTLKLALTELIGTVRERLQEESNTDWLTLAHFVREVSTGLTHLSDSVQAELLHALQAVGPLTDGALPALLEVFGAYQKAIQRAAATADRWRYPTPRDVWLANERMSLAPPRYDAERLRRALLLGMLTPPDADAAQRASTLYEALNTLQPFEEYNRSVALLSALAFLQANGFEFKLTPAAAADMLRADQLHIKTQPGAPSPLAYPDIMEALIAHYRDALSRVERAMNTGQLVKLNALPVPARAEWQPAPGPASRWRYLTVQDLIWINTVITGMPQRYNYDRLEEATYYQYSYRQSMDVLLQAARFLWGYLTYRPFAKGNLGTGLIGVLTFLEINGYEVHLPPERAAEWLLSVAQRRKHPLSAIRQIVTLSSPSRKSVPVREVAYHLMERYEMALHYLEDDPTSTPAATPRTSGQL
;
A
#
# COMPACT_ATOMS: atom_id res chain seq x y z
N MET A 1 -22.20 -13.66 -38.22
CA MET A 1 -21.00 -14.53 -38.36
C MET A 1 -19.72 -13.79 -38.00
N PRO A 2 -19.30 -12.66 -38.63
CA PRO A 2 -18.07 -11.97 -38.23
C PRO A 2 -18.16 -11.27 -36.85
N MET A 3 -19.33 -10.70 -36.51
CA MET A 3 -19.56 -10.03 -35.23
C MET A 3 -19.41 -10.97 -34.03
N ASP A 4 -20.02 -12.16 -34.07
CA ASP A 4 -19.97 -13.11 -32.95
C ASP A 4 -18.55 -13.65 -32.72
N THR A 5 -17.79 -13.87 -33.79
CA THR A 5 -16.38 -14.27 -33.71
C THR A 5 -15.51 -13.16 -33.14
N LEU A 6 -15.74 -11.91 -33.55
CA LEU A 6 -15.04 -10.75 -32.99
C LEU A 6 -15.36 -10.54 -31.51
N LYS A 7 -16.62 -10.72 -31.10
CA LYS A 7 -17.03 -10.68 -29.68
C LYS A 7 -16.26 -11.71 -28.86
N LEU A 8 -16.14 -12.94 -29.37
CA LEU A 8 -15.41 -14.01 -28.68
C LEU A 8 -13.93 -13.66 -28.55
N ALA A 9 -13.27 -13.28 -29.65
CA ALA A 9 -11.86 -12.91 -29.66
C ALA A 9 -11.56 -11.72 -28.74
N LEU A 10 -12.47 -10.74 -28.70
CA LEU A 10 -12.36 -9.59 -27.80
C LEU A 10 -12.54 -9.98 -26.34
N THR A 11 -13.43 -10.94 -26.03
CA THR A 11 -13.62 -11.45 -24.67
C THR A 11 -12.37 -12.17 -24.17
N GLU A 12 -11.74 -12.98 -25.02
CA GLU A 12 -10.45 -13.62 -24.72
C GLU A 12 -9.35 -12.58 -24.48
N LEU A 13 -9.25 -11.57 -25.36
CA LEU A 13 -8.28 -10.48 -25.22
C LEU A 13 -8.49 -9.70 -23.91
N ILE A 14 -9.75 -9.40 -23.55
CA ILE A 14 -10.09 -8.76 -22.28
C ILE A 14 -9.55 -9.59 -21.10
N GLY A 15 -9.70 -10.92 -21.14
CA GLY A 15 -9.13 -11.83 -20.14
C GLY A 15 -7.62 -11.65 -19.98
N THR A 16 -6.87 -11.76 -21.08
CA THR A 16 -5.41 -11.61 -21.07
C THR A 16 -4.95 -10.22 -20.61
N VAL A 17 -5.58 -9.15 -21.10
CA VAL A 17 -5.24 -7.78 -20.68
C VAL A 17 -5.53 -7.57 -19.19
N ARG A 18 -6.63 -8.13 -18.67
CA ARG A 18 -6.96 -8.05 -17.25
C ARG A 18 -5.90 -8.71 -16.38
N GLU A 19 -5.45 -9.91 -16.74
CA GLU A 19 -4.38 -10.62 -16.03
C GLU A 19 -3.09 -9.79 -15.99
N ARG A 20 -2.65 -9.28 -17.16
CA ARG A 20 -1.43 -8.47 -17.25
C ARG A 20 -1.50 -7.17 -16.47
N LEU A 21 -2.64 -6.49 -16.47
CA LEU A 21 -2.83 -5.25 -15.69
C LEU A 21 -2.90 -5.47 -14.17
N GLN A 22 -3.04 -6.71 -13.69
CA GLN A 22 -2.92 -7.01 -12.26
C GLN A 22 -1.46 -7.07 -11.81
N GLU A 23 -0.56 -7.55 -12.67
CA GLU A 23 0.84 -7.83 -12.34
C GLU A 23 1.78 -6.63 -12.54
N GLU A 24 1.61 -5.89 -13.65
CA GLU A 24 2.61 -4.90 -14.10
C GLU A 24 2.00 -3.55 -14.50
N SER A 25 2.78 -2.48 -14.34
CA SER A 25 2.46 -1.12 -14.83
C SER A 25 3.16 -0.86 -16.17
N ASN A 26 2.92 -1.71 -17.17
CA ASN A 26 3.50 -1.56 -18.50
C ASN A 26 2.64 -0.62 -19.36
N THR A 27 3.26 0.43 -19.89
CA THR A 27 2.62 1.48 -20.71
C THR A 27 1.92 0.93 -21.96
N ASP A 28 2.47 -0.12 -22.58
CA ASP A 28 1.91 -0.68 -23.81
C ASP A 28 0.64 -1.48 -23.52
N TRP A 29 0.65 -2.26 -22.42
CA TRP A 29 -0.54 -2.98 -21.94
C TRP A 29 -1.65 -2.02 -21.48
N LEU A 30 -1.29 -0.89 -20.86
CA LEU A 30 -2.25 0.18 -20.53
C LEU A 30 -2.86 0.80 -21.79
N THR A 31 -2.04 1.04 -22.82
CA THR A 31 -2.50 1.58 -24.11
C THR A 31 -3.46 0.60 -24.79
N LEU A 32 -3.13 -0.69 -24.82
CA LEU A 32 -3.99 -1.72 -25.36
C LEU A 32 -5.31 -1.81 -24.59
N ALA A 33 -5.27 -1.72 -23.26
CA ALA A 33 -6.48 -1.74 -22.43
C ALA A 33 -7.44 -0.58 -22.75
N HIS A 34 -6.92 0.62 -23.02
CA HIS A 34 -7.74 1.75 -23.48
C HIS A 34 -8.44 1.43 -24.80
N PHE A 35 -7.70 0.91 -25.77
CA PHE A 35 -8.24 0.50 -27.06
C PHE A 35 -9.31 -0.60 -26.93
N VAL A 36 -9.02 -1.66 -26.18
CA VAL A 36 -9.93 -2.79 -25.95
C VAL A 36 -11.23 -2.32 -25.30
N ARG A 37 -11.14 -1.42 -24.31
CA ARG A 37 -12.32 -0.80 -23.69
C ARG A 37 -13.18 -0.06 -24.72
N GLU A 38 -12.56 0.78 -25.55
CA GLU A 38 -13.30 1.57 -26.55
C GLU A 38 -13.95 0.67 -27.61
N VAL A 39 -13.21 -0.33 -28.11
CA VAL A 39 -13.76 -1.32 -29.06
C VAL A 39 -14.92 -2.08 -28.43
N SER A 40 -14.79 -2.55 -27.19
CA SER A 40 -15.86 -3.27 -26.50
C SER A 40 -17.09 -2.40 -26.25
N THR A 41 -16.91 -1.09 -26.05
CA THR A 41 -18.01 -0.14 -25.82
C THR A 41 -18.73 0.18 -27.13
N GLY A 42 -17.98 0.41 -28.20
CA GLY A 42 -18.49 0.83 -29.50
C GLY A 42 -18.75 -0.30 -30.49
N LEU A 43 -18.67 -1.56 -30.08
CA LEU A 43 -18.57 -2.72 -30.98
C LEU A 43 -19.68 -2.74 -32.05
N THR A 44 -20.92 -2.46 -31.66
CA THR A 44 -22.10 -2.45 -32.54
C THR A 44 -22.14 -1.26 -33.52
N HIS A 45 -21.30 -0.25 -33.30
CA HIS A 45 -21.22 0.97 -34.12
C HIS A 45 -19.99 1.01 -35.01
N LEU A 46 -19.11 0.00 -34.96
CA LEU A 46 -17.99 -0.15 -35.89
C LEU A 46 -18.49 -0.58 -37.27
N SER A 47 -17.87 -0.09 -38.34
CA SER A 47 -18.15 -0.58 -39.68
C SER A 47 -17.66 -2.02 -39.86
N ASP A 48 -18.33 -2.79 -40.73
CA ASP A 48 -17.96 -4.18 -41.02
C ASP A 48 -16.50 -4.33 -41.47
N SER A 49 -15.98 -3.33 -42.21
CA SER A 49 -14.58 -3.29 -42.62
C SER A 49 -13.62 -3.22 -41.43
N VAL A 50 -13.90 -2.35 -40.45
CA VAL A 50 -13.06 -2.19 -39.26
C VAL A 50 -13.18 -3.43 -38.36
N GLN A 51 -14.39 -3.99 -38.24
CA GLN A 51 -14.59 -5.24 -37.50
C GLN A 51 -13.77 -6.40 -38.09
N ALA A 52 -13.75 -6.55 -39.41
CA ALA A 52 -12.99 -7.59 -40.09
C ALA A 52 -11.47 -7.43 -39.88
N GLU A 53 -10.96 -6.21 -39.98
CA GLU A 53 -9.55 -5.88 -39.78
C GLU A 53 -9.09 -6.15 -38.34
N LEU A 54 -9.89 -5.73 -37.35
CA LEU A 54 -9.64 -6.03 -35.93
C LEU A 54 -9.67 -7.54 -35.67
N LEU A 55 -10.66 -8.26 -36.22
CA LEU A 55 -10.75 -9.71 -36.06
C LEU A 55 -9.53 -10.41 -36.66
N HIS A 56 -9.10 -10.02 -37.86
CA HIS A 56 -7.91 -10.58 -38.49
C HIS A 56 -6.65 -10.34 -37.64
N ALA A 57 -6.47 -9.13 -37.11
CA ALA A 57 -5.34 -8.82 -36.24
C ALA A 57 -5.33 -9.64 -34.94
N LEU A 58 -6.50 -9.83 -34.32
CA LEU A 58 -6.64 -10.66 -33.11
C LEU A 58 -6.28 -12.13 -33.40
N GLN A 59 -6.73 -12.66 -34.54
CA GLN A 59 -6.44 -14.03 -34.96
C GLN A 59 -4.95 -14.24 -35.30
N ALA A 60 -4.30 -13.24 -35.87
CA ALA A 60 -2.87 -13.30 -36.23
C ALA A 60 -1.93 -13.33 -35.02
N VAL A 61 -2.39 -12.88 -33.86
CA VAL A 61 -1.58 -12.66 -32.65
C VAL A 61 -1.77 -13.76 -31.59
N GLY A 62 -2.62 -14.78 -31.83
CA GLY A 62 -2.94 -15.79 -30.82
C GLY A 62 -1.82 -16.80 -30.53
N PRO A 63 -1.45 -17.07 -29.25
CA PRO A 63 -1.80 -16.34 -28.03
C PRO A 63 -0.99 -15.03 -27.85
N LEU A 64 -1.61 -13.99 -27.29
CA LEU A 64 -0.98 -12.67 -27.14
C LEU A 64 0.22 -12.75 -26.18
N THR A 65 1.41 -12.51 -26.73
CA THR A 65 2.68 -12.41 -26.00
C THR A 65 3.23 -10.99 -26.06
N ASP A 66 4.17 -10.66 -25.18
CA ASP A 66 4.81 -9.33 -25.16
C ASP A 66 5.49 -8.99 -26.51
N GLY A 67 5.97 -9.99 -27.25
CA GLY A 67 6.56 -9.80 -28.58
C GLY A 67 5.57 -9.47 -29.69
N ALA A 68 4.29 -9.86 -29.53
CA ALA A 68 3.24 -9.60 -30.52
C ALA A 68 2.38 -8.37 -30.19
N LEU A 69 2.54 -7.81 -28.98
CA LEU A 69 1.85 -6.61 -28.52
C LEU A 69 2.05 -5.37 -29.44
N PRO A 70 3.27 -5.06 -29.94
CA PRO A 70 3.48 -3.89 -30.79
C PRO A 70 2.69 -3.95 -32.10
N ALA A 71 2.63 -5.14 -32.74
CA ALA A 71 1.88 -5.34 -33.97
C ALA A 71 0.38 -5.15 -33.76
N LEU A 72 -0.15 -5.63 -32.62
CA LEU A 72 -1.55 -5.43 -32.27
C LEU A 72 -1.85 -3.94 -32.02
N LEU A 73 -0.98 -3.25 -31.28
CA LEU A 73 -1.11 -1.82 -31.02
C LEU A 73 -1.08 -0.98 -32.31
N GLU A 74 -0.26 -1.36 -33.29
CA GLU A 74 -0.20 -0.69 -34.59
C GLU A 74 -1.55 -0.74 -35.32
N VAL A 75 -2.19 -1.92 -35.37
CA VAL A 75 -3.51 -2.08 -36.00
C VAL A 75 -4.58 -1.27 -35.27
N PHE A 76 -4.66 -1.40 -33.95
CA PHE A 76 -5.63 -0.63 -33.16
C PHE A 76 -5.40 0.89 -33.29
N GLY A 77 -4.13 1.32 -33.34
CA GLY A 77 -3.72 2.70 -33.58
C GLY A 77 -4.17 3.23 -34.95
N ALA A 78 -4.04 2.43 -36.00
CA ALA A 78 -4.48 2.79 -37.35
C ALA A 78 -6.00 3.08 -37.41
N TYR A 79 -6.79 2.38 -36.60
CA TYR A 79 -8.24 2.53 -36.53
C TYR A 79 -8.72 3.39 -35.35
N GLN A 80 -7.83 4.05 -34.61
CA GLN A 80 -8.15 4.80 -33.38
C GLN A 80 -9.34 5.75 -33.55
N LYS A 81 -9.37 6.56 -34.63
CA LYS A 81 -10.45 7.52 -34.85
C LYS A 81 -11.81 6.85 -35.06
N ALA A 82 -11.84 5.70 -35.74
CA ALA A 82 -13.07 4.95 -35.97
C ALA A 82 -13.56 4.33 -34.65
N ILE A 83 -12.64 3.74 -33.88
CA ILE A 83 -12.89 3.15 -32.57
C ILE A 83 -13.49 4.19 -31.61
N GLN A 84 -12.85 5.35 -31.48
CA GLN A 84 -13.30 6.44 -30.61
C GLN A 84 -14.69 6.98 -31.00
N ARG A 85 -14.96 7.10 -32.30
CA ARG A 85 -16.27 7.54 -32.79
C ARG A 85 -17.36 6.53 -32.45
N ALA A 86 -17.11 5.25 -32.71
CA ALA A 86 -18.05 4.17 -32.41
C ALA A 86 -18.34 4.07 -30.90
N ALA A 87 -17.31 4.23 -30.05
CA ALA A 87 -17.45 4.26 -28.61
C ALA A 87 -18.24 5.48 -28.11
N ALA A 88 -18.08 6.64 -28.75
CA ALA A 88 -18.79 7.86 -28.39
C ALA A 88 -20.29 7.82 -28.76
N THR A 89 -20.68 7.02 -29.76
CA THR A 89 -22.07 6.83 -30.17
C THR A 89 -22.84 5.80 -29.37
N ALA A 90 -22.14 4.93 -28.63
CA ALA A 90 -22.75 3.90 -27.81
C ALA A 90 -23.35 4.48 -26.52
N ASP A 91 -24.41 3.83 -26.00
CA ASP A 91 -24.98 4.17 -24.70
C ASP A 91 -23.93 4.04 -23.60
N ARG A 92 -23.59 5.18 -22.99
CA ARG A 92 -22.44 5.26 -22.10
C ARG A 92 -22.82 4.93 -20.67
N TRP A 93 -22.35 3.77 -20.20
CA TRP A 93 -22.35 3.43 -18.78
C TRP A 93 -21.65 4.51 -17.95
N ARG A 94 -22.32 4.95 -16.89
CA ARG A 94 -21.80 5.93 -15.93
C ARG A 94 -20.89 5.22 -14.93
N TYR A 95 -19.58 5.27 -15.17
CA TYR A 95 -18.54 4.79 -14.26
C TYR A 95 -18.02 5.91 -13.34
N PRO A 96 -17.49 5.59 -12.15
CA PRO A 96 -16.86 6.58 -11.30
C PRO A 96 -15.55 7.08 -11.91
N THR A 97 -15.24 8.35 -11.65
CA THR A 97 -13.92 8.92 -11.93
C THR A 97 -12.96 8.67 -10.75
N PRO A 98 -11.63 8.82 -10.94
CA PRO A 98 -10.68 8.75 -9.83
C PRO A 98 -11.02 9.71 -8.69
N ARG A 99 -11.57 10.89 -9.02
CA ARG A 99 -11.97 11.89 -8.03
C ARG A 99 -13.16 11.43 -7.19
N ASP A 100 -14.14 10.77 -7.81
CA ASP A 100 -15.32 10.26 -7.10
C ASP A 100 -14.93 9.20 -6.07
N VAL A 101 -14.07 8.25 -6.46
CA VAL A 101 -13.59 7.18 -5.57
C VAL A 101 -12.67 7.73 -4.49
N TRP A 102 -11.82 8.70 -4.82
CA TRP A 102 -10.97 9.39 -3.84
C TRP A 102 -11.81 10.10 -2.78
N LEU A 103 -12.84 10.87 -3.19
CA LEU A 103 -13.74 11.56 -2.27
C LEU A 103 -14.53 10.57 -1.42
N ALA A 104 -14.97 9.45 -2.01
CA ALA A 104 -15.63 8.40 -1.27
C ALA A 104 -14.75 7.84 -0.14
N ASN A 105 -13.46 7.62 -0.40
CA ASN A 105 -12.52 7.19 0.63
C ASN A 105 -12.34 8.24 1.74
N GLU A 106 -12.20 9.52 1.37
CA GLU A 106 -12.08 10.62 2.34
C GLU A 106 -13.31 10.68 3.27
N ARG A 107 -14.51 10.50 2.72
CA ARG A 107 -15.76 10.49 3.49
C ARG A 107 -15.91 9.23 4.35
N MET A 108 -15.40 8.09 3.90
CA MET A 108 -15.36 6.87 4.71
C MET A 108 -14.39 7.01 5.90
N SER A 109 -13.16 7.46 5.65
CA SER A 109 -12.10 7.59 6.66
C SER A 109 -12.27 8.81 7.57
N LEU A 110 -12.96 9.87 7.11
CA LEU A 110 -12.98 11.21 7.69
C LEU A 110 -11.58 11.85 7.77
N ALA A 111 -10.68 11.45 6.87
CA ALA A 111 -9.32 11.95 6.78
C ALA A 111 -8.85 11.95 5.31
N PRO A 112 -7.82 12.75 4.96
CA PRO A 112 -7.24 12.70 3.62
C PRO A 112 -6.83 11.27 3.23
N PRO A 113 -7.24 10.75 2.06
CA PRO A 113 -6.93 9.40 1.62
C PRO A 113 -5.43 9.17 1.48
N ARG A 114 -4.93 8.07 2.05
CA ARG A 114 -3.62 7.51 1.71
C ARG A 114 -3.81 6.49 0.61
N TYR A 115 -3.32 6.79 -0.59
CA TYR A 115 -3.60 5.99 -1.78
C TYR A 115 -2.50 6.07 -2.83
N ASP A 116 -2.45 5.06 -3.68
CA ASP A 116 -1.62 5.03 -4.89
C ASP A 116 -2.47 5.46 -6.10
N ALA A 117 -2.15 6.63 -6.65
CA ALA A 117 -2.89 7.22 -7.75
C ALA A 117 -2.83 6.40 -9.04
N GLU A 118 -1.72 5.71 -9.28
CA GLU A 118 -1.54 4.90 -10.48
C GLU A 118 -2.33 3.60 -10.36
N ARG A 119 -2.28 2.95 -9.19
CA ARG A 119 -3.15 1.80 -8.91
C ARG A 119 -4.62 2.14 -9.03
N LEU A 120 -5.04 3.34 -8.58
CA LEU A 120 -6.44 3.76 -8.67
C LEU A 120 -6.89 3.90 -10.13
N ARG A 121 -6.09 4.57 -10.97
CA ARG A 121 -6.39 4.70 -12.40
C ARG A 121 -6.47 3.34 -13.08
N ARG A 122 -5.52 2.45 -12.79
CA ARG A 122 -5.49 1.10 -13.34
C ARG A 122 -6.67 0.25 -12.87
N ALA A 123 -7.06 0.35 -11.60
CA ALA A 123 -8.23 -0.34 -11.06
C ALA A 123 -9.53 0.12 -11.73
N LEU A 124 -9.68 1.41 -11.98
CA LEU A 124 -10.84 1.93 -12.71
C LEU A 124 -10.84 1.47 -14.17
N LEU A 125 -9.68 1.46 -14.85
CA LEU A 125 -9.57 0.92 -16.20
C LEU A 125 -9.93 -0.56 -16.24
N LEU A 126 -9.39 -1.36 -15.32
CA LEU A 126 -9.68 -2.78 -15.16
C LEU A 126 -11.17 -3.03 -14.86
N GLY A 127 -11.80 -2.18 -14.06
CA GLY A 127 -13.25 -2.23 -13.78
C GLY A 127 -14.13 -1.91 -15.00
N MET A 128 -13.58 -1.24 -16.01
CA MET A 128 -14.26 -0.94 -17.28
C MET A 128 -14.00 -2.00 -18.37
N LEU A 129 -12.99 -2.87 -18.20
CA LEU A 129 -12.69 -3.98 -19.09
C LEU A 129 -13.65 -5.15 -18.84
N THR A 130 -14.80 -5.10 -19.50
CA THR A 130 -15.90 -6.05 -19.40
C THR A 130 -16.27 -6.54 -20.80
N PRO A 131 -16.72 -7.80 -20.95
CA PRO A 131 -17.19 -8.30 -22.24
C PRO A 131 -18.26 -7.38 -22.87
N PRO A 132 -18.39 -7.34 -24.20
CA PRO A 132 -19.37 -6.47 -24.88
C PRO A 132 -20.80 -6.67 -24.38
N ASP A 133 -21.18 -7.93 -24.16
CA ASP A 133 -22.53 -8.33 -23.75
C ASP A 133 -22.70 -8.36 -22.22
N ALA A 134 -21.74 -7.81 -21.46
CA ALA A 134 -21.80 -7.80 -20.01
C ALA A 134 -22.97 -6.95 -19.50
N ASP A 135 -23.78 -7.55 -18.62
CA ASP A 135 -24.87 -6.85 -17.95
C ASP A 135 -24.38 -5.90 -16.84
N ALA A 136 -25.30 -5.13 -16.25
CA ALA A 136 -24.96 -4.18 -15.21
C ALA A 136 -24.40 -4.83 -13.93
N ALA A 137 -24.86 -6.04 -13.58
CA ALA A 137 -24.38 -6.73 -12.38
C ALA A 137 -22.95 -7.24 -12.61
N GLN A 138 -22.65 -7.79 -13.78
CA GLN A 138 -21.31 -8.21 -14.18
C GLN A 138 -20.34 -7.02 -14.22
N ARG A 139 -20.78 -5.87 -14.75
CA ARG A 139 -19.97 -4.63 -14.76
C ARG A 139 -19.70 -4.11 -13.34
N ALA A 140 -20.71 -4.14 -12.46
CA ALA A 140 -20.57 -3.76 -11.06
C ALA A 140 -19.60 -4.70 -10.30
N SER A 141 -19.73 -6.02 -10.50
CA SER A 141 -18.82 -7.02 -9.90
C SER A 141 -17.39 -6.81 -10.39
N THR A 142 -17.23 -6.59 -11.70
CA THR A 142 -15.91 -6.33 -12.31
C THR A 142 -15.24 -5.09 -11.72
N LEU A 143 -15.98 -4.01 -11.48
CA LEU A 143 -15.47 -2.81 -10.81
C LEU A 143 -15.07 -3.09 -9.36
N TYR A 144 -15.90 -3.81 -8.61
CA TYR A 144 -15.63 -4.21 -7.24
C TYR A 144 -14.36 -5.07 -7.13
N GLU A 145 -14.25 -6.10 -7.96
CA GLU A 145 -13.09 -6.98 -8.02
C GLU A 145 -11.83 -6.20 -8.38
N ALA A 146 -11.87 -5.33 -9.39
CA ALA A 146 -10.71 -4.55 -9.80
C ALA A 146 -10.15 -3.67 -8.67
N LEU A 147 -11.02 -2.98 -7.94
CA LEU A 147 -10.63 -2.15 -6.79
C LEU A 147 -10.09 -3.00 -5.62
N ASN A 148 -10.62 -4.21 -5.42
CA ASN A 148 -10.13 -5.12 -4.38
C ASN A 148 -8.85 -5.85 -4.72
N THR A 149 -8.60 -6.12 -6.01
CA THR A 149 -7.37 -6.76 -6.49
C THR A 149 -6.21 -5.79 -6.42
N LEU A 150 -6.39 -4.55 -6.88
CA LEU A 150 -5.30 -3.58 -6.94
C LEU A 150 -5.11 -2.74 -5.67
N GLN A 151 -6.10 -2.75 -4.75
CA GLN A 151 -6.06 -2.10 -3.44
C GLN A 151 -5.42 -0.71 -3.45
N PRO A 152 -6.00 0.27 -4.18
CA PRO A 152 -5.42 1.60 -4.26
C PRO A 152 -5.37 2.35 -2.91
N PHE A 153 -6.22 2.01 -1.93
CA PHE A 153 -6.29 2.70 -0.63
C PHE A 153 -5.73 1.86 0.52
N GLU A 154 -5.05 2.51 1.47
CA GLU A 154 -4.55 1.85 2.69
C GLU A 154 -5.68 1.45 3.65
N GLU A 155 -6.74 2.26 3.73
CA GLU A 155 -7.89 2.03 4.61
C GLU A 155 -9.21 2.10 3.85
N TYR A 156 -10.19 1.31 4.30
CA TYR A 156 -11.55 1.26 3.76
C TYR A 156 -11.65 0.92 2.26
N ASN A 157 -10.64 0.25 1.69
CA ASN A 157 -10.63 -0.11 0.28
C ASN A 157 -11.83 -0.97 -0.11
N ARG A 158 -12.16 -2.00 0.69
CA ARG A 158 -13.27 -2.91 0.38
C ARG A 158 -14.62 -2.20 0.46
N SER A 159 -14.78 -1.33 1.46
CA SER A 159 -15.97 -0.51 1.62
C SER A 159 -16.15 0.42 0.42
N VAL A 160 -15.09 1.12 0.01
CA VAL A 160 -15.12 2.03 -1.14
C VAL A 160 -15.36 1.25 -2.45
N ALA A 161 -14.79 0.05 -2.60
CA ALA A 161 -15.07 -0.82 -3.74
C ALA A 161 -16.54 -1.21 -3.82
N LEU A 162 -17.14 -1.66 -2.71
CA LEU A 162 -18.57 -2.02 -2.65
C LEU A 162 -19.45 -0.82 -2.97
N LEU A 163 -19.15 0.32 -2.34
CA LEU A 163 -19.86 1.57 -2.53
C LEU A 163 -19.80 2.04 -4.00
N SER A 164 -18.63 1.92 -4.64
CA SER A 164 -18.46 2.26 -6.06
C SER A 164 -19.30 1.36 -6.97
N ALA A 165 -19.41 0.06 -6.66
CA ALA A 165 -20.27 -0.86 -7.41
C ALA A 165 -21.76 -0.57 -7.21
N LEU A 166 -22.18 -0.23 -5.98
CA LEU A 166 -23.57 0.17 -5.69
C LEU A 166 -23.92 1.51 -6.36
N ALA A 167 -23.02 2.49 -6.34
CA ALA A 167 -23.21 3.77 -7.03
C ALA A 167 -23.30 3.58 -8.55
N PHE A 168 -22.48 2.68 -9.12
CA PHE A 168 -22.57 2.32 -10.53
C PHE A 168 -23.96 1.78 -10.89
N LEU A 169 -24.50 0.86 -10.09
CA LEU A 169 -25.84 0.32 -10.33
C LEU A 169 -26.92 1.42 -10.28
N GLN A 170 -26.92 2.27 -9.25
CA GLN A 170 -27.89 3.37 -9.14
C GLN A 170 -27.76 4.41 -10.27
N ALA A 171 -26.52 4.76 -10.64
CA ALA A 171 -26.25 5.71 -11.71
C ALA A 171 -26.78 5.25 -13.07
N ASN A 172 -26.89 3.93 -13.28
CA ASN A 172 -27.32 3.30 -14.53
C ASN A 172 -28.72 2.67 -14.44
N GLY A 173 -29.51 3.03 -13.42
CA GLY A 173 -30.94 2.67 -13.35
C GLY A 173 -31.22 1.28 -12.81
N PHE A 174 -30.38 0.78 -11.92
CA PHE A 174 -30.61 -0.48 -11.23
C PHE A 174 -30.88 -0.22 -9.76
N GLU A 175 -32.04 -0.67 -9.30
CA GLU A 175 -32.43 -0.63 -7.91
C GLU A 175 -32.02 -1.92 -7.20
N PHE A 176 -31.67 -1.81 -5.93
CA PHE A 176 -31.37 -2.95 -5.06
C PHE A 176 -31.89 -2.68 -3.66
N LYS A 177 -32.35 -3.73 -2.99
CA LYS A 177 -32.72 -3.69 -1.57
C LYS A 177 -31.60 -4.34 -0.79
N LEU A 178 -30.74 -3.51 -0.19
CA LEU A 178 -29.60 -3.96 0.60
C LEU A 178 -29.66 -3.31 1.97
N THR A 179 -29.67 -4.11 3.03
CA THR A 179 -29.60 -3.58 4.39
C THR A 179 -28.14 -3.32 4.78
N PRO A 180 -27.85 -2.43 5.75
CA PRO A 180 -26.48 -2.22 6.20
C PRO A 180 -25.78 -3.48 6.72
N ALA A 181 -26.54 -4.41 7.34
CA ALA A 181 -26.01 -5.70 7.76
C ALA A 181 -25.63 -6.58 6.57
N ALA A 182 -26.51 -6.70 5.57
CA ALA A 182 -26.23 -7.48 4.36
C ALA A 182 -25.06 -6.89 3.57
N ALA A 183 -24.98 -5.56 3.43
CA ALA A 183 -23.84 -4.88 2.81
C ALA A 183 -22.52 -5.19 3.53
N ALA A 184 -22.54 -5.24 4.86
CA ALA A 184 -21.37 -5.57 5.65
C ALA A 184 -20.97 -7.05 5.53
N ASP A 185 -21.93 -7.96 5.38
CA ASP A 185 -21.65 -9.37 5.10
C ASP A 185 -21.00 -9.57 3.72
N MET A 186 -21.40 -8.76 2.73
CA MET A 186 -20.80 -8.78 1.40
C MET A 186 -19.32 -8.39 1.39
N LEU A 187 -18.84 -7.55 2.32
CA LEU A 187 -17.41 -7.24 2.43
C LEU A 187 -16.55 -8.47 2.76
N ARG A 188 -17.15 -9.49 3.38
CA ARG A 188 -16.48 -10.76 3.72
C ARG A 188 -16.53 -11.78 2.58
N ALA A 189 -17.36 -11.57 1.58
CA ALA A 189 -17.47 -12.45 0.43
C ALA A 189 -16.39 -12.13 -0.61
N ASP A 190 -15.90 -13.16 -1.30
CA ASP A 190 -14.91 -13.02 -2.37
C ASP A 190 -15.52 -12.46 -3.67
N GLN A 191 -16.82 -12.67 -3.87
CA GLN A 191 -17.54 -12.25 -5.08
C GLN A 191 -18.78 -11.43 -4.75
N LEU A 192 -19.02 -10.39 -5.56
CA LEU A 192 -20.14 -9.49 -5.38
C LEU A 192 -21.43 -10.08 -5.98
N HIS A 193 -22.39 -10.40 -5.11
CA HIS A 193 -23.69 -10.91 -5.53
C HIS A 193 -24.79 -9.95 -5.07
N ILE A 194 -25.21 -9.03 -5.96
CA ILE A 194 -26.30 -8.08 -5.69
C ILE A 194 -27.50 -8.45 -6.55
N LYS A 195 -28.65 -8.68 -5.91
CA LYS A 195 -29.92 -8.80 -6.62
C LYS A 195 -30.40 -7.41 -7.02
N THR A 196 -30.45 -7.16 -8.32
CA THR A 196 -30.89 -5.88 -8.90
C THR A 196 -32.23 -6.03 -9.59
N GLN A 197 -32.95 -4.92 -9.71
CA GLN A 197 -34.15 -4.79 -10.54
C GLN A 197 -34.00 -3.55 -11.44
N PRO A 198 -34.51 -3.59 -12.68
CA PRO A 198 -34.54 -2.40 -13.54
C PRO A 198 -35.38 -1.30 -12.90
N GLY A 199 -34.86 -0.08 -12.92
CA GLY A 199 -35.50 1.14 -12.44
C GLY A 199 -35.08 2.34 -13.29
N ALA A 200 -35.29 3.56 -12.78
CA ALA A 200 -34.86 4.77 -13.46
C ALA A 200 -33.41 5.13 -13.08
N PRO A 201 -32.56 5.54 -14.04
CA PRO A 201 -31.23 6.07 -13.74
C PRO A 201 -31.31 7.23 -12.74
N SER A 202 -30.46 7.19 -11.72
CA SER A 202 -30.42 8.26 -10.72
C SER A 202 -30.07 9.60 -11.39
N PRO A 203 -30.88 10.67 -11.17
CA PRO A 203 -30.62 11.99 -11.73
C PRO A 203 -29.46 12.71 -11.03
N LEU A 204 -29.03 12.20 -9.88
CA LEU A 204 -27.95 12.78 -9.09
C LEU A 204 -26.59 12.62 -9.78
N ALA A 205 -25.67 13.55 -9.49
CA ALA A 205 -24.29 13.38 -9.92
C ALA A 205 -23.65 12.21 -9.15
N TYR A 206 -22.59 11.63 -9.73
CA TYR A 206 -21.94 10.46 -9.14
C TYR A 206 -21.45 10.69 -7.69
N PRO A 207 -20.84 11.86 -7.35
CA PRO A 207 -20.48 12.17 -5.97
C PRO A 207 -21.66 12.17 -4.99
N ASP A 208 -22.83 12.67 -5.42
CA ASP A 208 -24.01 12.79 -4.56
C ASP A 208 -24.67 11.43 -4.32
N ILE A 209 -24.72 10.58 -5.36
CA ILE A 209 -25.08 9.16 -5.21
C ILE A 209 -24.16 8.53 -4.18
N MET A 210 -22.87 8.85 -4.27
CA MET A 210 -21.87 8.25 -3.41
C MET A 210 -21.97 8.71 -1.96
N GLU A 211 -22.22 9.99 -1.74
CA GLU A 211 -22.45 10.57 -0.42
C GLU A 211 -23.71 9.98 0.24
N ALA A 212 -24.80 9.81 -0.52
CA ALA A 212 -26.02 9.19 -0.01
C ALA A 212 -25.80 7.73 0.44
N LEU A 213 -25.06 6.95 -0.35
CA LEU A 213 -24.72 5.58 0.00
C LEU A 213 -23.78 5.51 1.21
N ILE A 214 -22.78 6.40 1.30
CA ILE A 214 -21.89 6.50 2.46
C ILE A 214 -22.70 6.83 3.71
N ALA A 215 -23.57 7.85 3.66
CA ALA A 215 -24.40 8.23 4.80
C ALA A 215 -25.25 7.06 5.33
N HIS A 216 -25.71 6.17 4.43
CA HIS A 216 -26.52 5.02 4.81
C HIS A 216 -25.71 3.82 5.32
N TYR A 217 -24.55 3.52 4.71
CA TYR A 217 -23.82 2.28 4.95
C TYR A 217 -22.55 2.41 5.80
N ARG A 218 -21.98 3.63 5.92
CA ARG A 218 -20.64 3.86 6.50
C ARG A 218 -20.42 3.15 7.81
N ASP A 219 -21.32 3.32 8.78
CA ASP A 219 -21.13 2.77 10.12
C ASP A 219 -21.04 1.23 10.13
N ALA A 220 -21.85 0.56 9.32
CA ALA A 220 -21.80 -0.89 9.21
C ALA A 220 -20.53 -1.38 8.51
N LEU A 221 -20.18 -0.74 7.38
CA LEU A 221 -19.02 -1.09 6.57
C LEU A 221 -17.70 -0.81 7.33
N SER A 222 -17.55 0.38 7.91
CA SER A 222 -16.37 0.76 8.68
C SER A 222 -16.13 -0.17 9.87
N ARG A 223 -17.18 -0.62 10.58
CA ARG A 223 -17.02 -1.57 11.68
C ARG A 223 -16.49 -2.91 11.18
N VAL A 224 -17.07 -3.45 10.11
CA VAL A 224 -16.67 -4.77 9.59
C VAL A 224 -15.29 -4.72 8.96
N GLU A 225 -14.98 -3.73 8.14
CA GLU A 225 -13.66 -3.66 7.52
C GLU A 225 -12.55 -3.39 8.55
N ARG A 226 -12.79 -2.55 9.56
CA ARG A 226 -11.86 -2.45 10.70
C ARG A 226 -11.71 -3.79 11.40
N ALA A 227 -12.81 -4.50 11.67
CA ALA A 227 -12.76 -5.81 12.29
C ALA A 227 -11.99 -6.82 11.43
N MET A 228 -12.13 -6.78 10.11
CA MET A 228 -11.39 -7.59 9.14
C MET A 228 -9.92 -7.23 9.11
N ASN A 229 -9.55 -5.94 9.12
CA ASN A 229 -8.15 -5.53 9.15
C ASN A 229 -7.50 -5.84 10.52
N THR A 230 -8.25 -5.77 11.62
CA THR A 230 -7.79 -6.28 12.93
C THR A 230 -7.81 -7.80 13.01
N GLY A 231 -8.66 -8.48 12.23
CA GLY A 231 -8.82 -9.94 12.16
C GLY A 231 -7.92 -10.63 11.12
N GLN A 232 -7.36 -9.86 10.18
CA GLN A 232 -6.28 -10.22 9.26
C GLN A 232 -4.90 -10.13 9.93
N LEU A 233 -4.85 -9.87 11.24
CA LEU A 233 -3.75 -10.34 12.06
C LEU A 233 -3.82 -11.87 12.06
N VAL A 234 -3.06 -12.50 11.16
CA VAL A 234 -2.84 -13.95 11.16
C VAL A 234 -2.48 -14.34 12.60
N LYS A 235 -3.33 -15.14 13.26
CA LYS A 235 -2.96 -15.73 14.55
C LYS A 235 -1.60 -16.38 14.34
N LEU A 236 -0.61 -16.05 15.18
CA LEU A 236 0.77 -16.56 15.07
C LEU A 236 0.81 -18.04 14.64
N ASN A 237 -0.07 -18.84 15.23
CA ASN A 237 -0.29 -20.27 15.02
C ASN A 237 -0.70 -20.69 13.58
N ALA A 238 -0.99 -19.76 12.68
CA ALA A 238 -1.40 -19.98 11.30
C ALA A 238 -0.32 -19.56 10.28
N LEU A 239 0.76 -18.89 10.69
CA LEU A 239 1.91 -18.61 9.81
C LEU A 239 2.68 -19.90 9.46
N PRO A 240 3.49 -19.96 8.38
CA PRO A 240 4.44 -21.05 8.17
C PRO A 240 5.43 -21.15 9.34
N VAL A 241 5.90 -22.35 9.71
CA VAL A 241 6.83 -22.57 10.85
C VAL A 241 8.02 -21.58 10.92
N PRO A 242 8.72 -21.25 9.80
CA PRO A 242 9.80 -20.25 9.86
C PRO A 242 9.29 -18.83 10.19
N ALA A 243 8.15 -18.42 9.65
CA ALA A 243 7.52 -17.13 9.96
C ALA A 243 6.88 -17.12 11.37
N ARG A 244 6.42 -18.27 11.88
CA ARG A 244 6.02 -18.39 13.30
C ARG A 244 7.20 -18.12 14.20
N ALA A 245 8.32 -18.81 13.98
CA ALA A 245 9.52 -18.69 14.80
C ALA A 245 10.07 -17.26 14.79
N GLU A 246 9.96 -16.58 13.64
CA GLU A 246 10.29 -15.17 13.54
C GLU A 246 9.33 -14.35 14.40
N TRP A 247 8.00 -14.49 14.32
CA TRP A 247 7.04 -13.58 14.97
C TRP A 247 6.57 -13.98 16.37
N GLN A 248 7.13 -15.02 16.99
CA GLN A 248 6.80 -15.33 18.39
C GLN A 248 7.35 -14.22 19.28
N PRO A 249 6.55 -13.70 20.25
CA PRO A 249 7.10 -12.83 21.27
C PRO A 249 8.18 -13.61 22.02
N ALA A 250 9.44 -13.18 21.90
CA ALA A 250 10.48 -13.66 22.78
C ALA A 250 10.06 -13.27 24.20
N PRO A 251 10.02 -14.20 25.18
CA PRO A 251 9.65 -13.86 26.54
C PRO A 251 10.63 -12.80 27.07
N GLY A 252 10.13 -11.60 27.31
CA GLY A 252 10.89 -10.55 27.99
C GLY A 252 11.08 -10.91 29.47
N PRO A 253 12.17 -10.48 30.11
CA PRO A 253 12.41 -10.72 31.54
C PRO A 253 11.30 -10.08 32.40
N ALA A 254 10.96 -10.74 33.51
CA ALA A 254 9.82 -10.46 34.39
C ALA A 254 9.93 -9.17 35.25
N SER A 255 10.66 -8.15 34.81
CA SER A 255 10.85 -6.88 35.55
C SER A 255 10.57 -5.66 34.65
N ARG A 256 10.08 -4.56 35.27
CA ARG A 256 9.64 -3.31 34.62
C ARG A 256 10.58 -2.88 33.48
N TRP A 257 10.04 -2.75 32.28
CA TRP A 257 10.79 -2.32 31.09
C TRP A 257 11.41 -0.94 31.25
N ARG A 258 12.53 -0.76 30.58
CA ARG A 258 13.35 0.45 30.66
C ARG A 258 13.43 1.09 29.28
N TYR A 259 13.27 2.40 29.25
CA TYR A 259 13.26 3.22 28.05
C TYR A 259 14.42 4.21 28.09
N LEU A 260 14.92 4.61 26.93
CA LEU A 260 15.84 5.74 26.82
C LEU A 260 15.04 7.03 26.80
N THR A 261 15.43 8.01 27.59
CA THR A 261 14.82 9.34 27.53
C THR A 261 15.44 10.15 26.40
N VAL A 262 14.77 11.24 26.01
CA VAL A 262 15.35 12.25 25.11
C VAL A 262 16.71 12.74 25.62
N GLN A 263 16.86 12.88 26.95
CA GLN A 263 18.12 13.31 27.58
C GLN A 263 19.24 12.27 27.44
N ASP A 264 18.91 10.98 27.47
CA ASP A 264 19.88 9.92 27.24
C ASP A 264 20.40 9.96 25.80
N LEU A 265 19.53 10.26 24.84
CA LEU A 265 19.90 10.30 23.42
C LEU A 265 20.69 11.56 23.05
N ILE A 266 20.39 12.70 23.68
CA ILE A 266 21.23 13.90 23.60
C ILE A 266 22.63 13.62 24.15
N TRP A 267 22.69 12.94 25.30
CA TRP A 267 23.97 12.57 25.92
C TRP A 267 24.76 11.60 25.04
N ILE A 268 24.12 10.53 24.53
CA ILE A 268 24.74 9.58 23.60
C ILE A 268 25.35 10.31 22.39
N ASN A 269 24.58 11.19 21.75
CA ASN A 269 25.06 11.94 20.59
C ASN A 269 26.25 12.85 20.94
N THR A 270 26.20 13.49 22.11
CA THR A 270 27.27 14.37 22.59
C THR A 270 28.57 13.60 22.84
N VAL A 271 28.48 12.38 23.40
CA VAL A 271 29.66 11.54 23.63
C VAL A 271 30.23 11.02 22.30
N ILE A 272 29.38 10.52 21.41
CA ILE A 272 29.81 10.01 20.09
C ILE A 272 30.53 11.11 19.29
N THR A 273 29.93 12.30 19.21
CA THR A 273 30.47 13.40 18.38
C THR A 273 31.51 14.27 19.09
N GLY A 274 31.82 13.97 20.36
CA GLY A 274 32.76 14.72 21.20
C GLY A 274 32.31 16.14 21.60
N MET A 275 31.15 16.62 21.12
CA MET A 275 30.62 17.95 21.42
C MET A 275 29.10 18.02 21.26
N PRO A 276 28.39 18.92 21.97
CA PRO A 276 26.95 19.08 21.80
C PRO A 276 26.56 19.48 20.37
N GLN A 277 25.61 18.76 19.78
CA GLN A 277 25.08 19.08 18.44
C GLN A 277 23.78 19.87 18.52
N ARG A 278 23.51 20.69 17.50
CA ARG A 278 22.17 21.26 17.28
C ARG A 278 21.21 20.15 16.89
N TYR A 279 19.97 20.21 17.38
CA TYR A 279 18.93 19.25 17.06
C TYR A 279 17.55 19.91 16.92
N ASN A 280 16.64 19.25 16.21
CA ASN A 280 15.23 19.59 16.17
C ASN A 280 14.49 18.80 17.27
N TYR A 281 13.88 19.51 18.23
CA TYR A 281 13.24 18.88 19.39
C TYR A 281 12.07 17.97 18.99
N ASP A 282 11.16 18.43 18.12
CA ASP A 282 9.99 17.65 17.70
C ASP A 282 10.40 16.34 17.02
N ARG A 283 11.42 16.39 16.15
CA ARG A 283 11.96 15.18 15.49
C ARG A 283 12.66 14.25 16.47
N LEU A 284 13.31 14.80 17.49
CA LEU A 284 14.01 14.03 18.52
C LEU A 284 13.02 13.32 19.44
N GLU A 285 12.00 14.04 19.89
CA GLU A 285 10.91 13.50 20.70
C GLU A 285 10.17 12.41 19.93
N GLU A 286 9.77 12.69 18.69
CA GLU A 286 9.09 11.72 17.83
C GLU A 286 9.96 10.47 17.63
N ALA A 287 11.23 10.60 17.21
CA ALA A 287 12.13 9.45 17.03
C ALA A 287 12.31 8.63 18.31
N THR A 288 12.36 9.30 19.47
CA THR A 288 12.44 8.66 20.79
C THR A 288 11.13 7.97 21.16
N TYR A 289 9.98 8.49 20.73
CA TYR A 289 8.66 7.93 21.03
C TYR A 289 8.43 6.57 20.34
N TYR A 290 9.12 6.29 19.23
CA TYR A 290 8.99 4.99 18.53
C TYR A 290 9.41 3.77 19.36
N GLN A 291 10.09 3.93 20.49
CA GLN A 291 10.35 2.84 21.44
C GLN A 291 9.10 2.41 22.22
N TYR A 292 8.07 3.25 22.31
CA TYR A 292 6.83 2.92 23.01
C TYR A 292 5.91 2.08 22.13
N SER A 293 5.17 1.17 22.76
CA SER A 293 4.10 0.44 22.07
C SER A 293 2.73 1.07 22.32
N TYR A 294 1.93 1.19 21.26
CA TYR A 294 0.49 1.32 21.41
C TYR A 294 -0.12 -0.05 21.71
N ARG A 295 -0.96 -0.14 22.76
CA ARG A 295 -1.74 -1.32 23.20
C ARG A 295 -0.90 -2.55 23.56
N GLN A 296 -0.59 -2.73 24.86
CA GLN A 296 -0.16 -3.99 25.51
C GLN A 296 0.93 -4.85 24.81
N SER A 297 1.66 -4.33 23.82
CA SER A 297 2.62 -5.12 23.05
C SER A 297 3.90 -5.32 23.86
N MET A 298 4.06 -6.53 24.40
CA MET A 298 5.20 -6.96 25.22
C MET A 298 6.47 -7.32 24.45
N ASP A 299 6.53 -6.95 23.17
CA ASP A 299 7.63 -7.30 22.27
C ASP A 299 8.72 -6.20 22.24
N VAL A 300 9.77 -6.41 23.03
CA VAL A 300 10.94 -5.52 23.11
C VAL A 300 11.68 -5.46 21.78
N LEU A 301 11.77 -6.57 21.03
CA LEU A 301 12.48 -6.59 19.74
C LEU A 301 11.75 -5.76 18.69
N LEU A 302 10.41 -5.81 18.69
CA LEU A 302 9.59 -4.94 17.85
C LEU A 302 9.69 -3.47 18.25
N GLN A 303 9.72 -3.17 19.54
CA GLN A 303 9.96 -1.81 20.05
C GLN A 303 11.35 -1.30 19.62
N ALA A 304 12.40 -2.12 19.73
CA ALA A 304 13.75 -1.80 19.28
C ALA A 304 13.81 -1.56 17.76
N ALA A 305 13.10 -2.37 16.97
CA ALA A 305 13.03 -2.23 15.51
C ALA A 305 12.35 -0.92 15.09
N ARG A 306 11.24 -0.56 15.73
CA ARG A 306 10.54 0.71 15.52
C ARG A 306 11.41 1.89 15.94
N PHE A 307 12.05 1.78 17.08
CA PHE A 307 12.96 2.80 17.60
C PHE A 307 14.11 3.08 16.63
N LEU A 308 14.80 2.05 16.15
CA LEU A 308 15.86 2.17 15.15
C LEU A 308 15.34 2.81 13.85
N TRP A 309 14.18 2.38 13.37
CA TRP A 309 13.56 2.94 12.17
C TRP A 309 13.22 4.42 12.33
N GLY A 310 12.62 4.81 13.46
CA GLY A 310 12.31 6.20 13.79
C GLY A 310 13.58 7.05 13.74
N TYR A 311 14.64 6.61 14.42
CA TYR A 311 15.91 7.34 14.44
C TYR A 311 16.56 7.52 13.06
N LEU A 312 16.58 6.45 12.26
CA LEU A 312 17.13 6.49 10.89
C LEU A 312 16.31 7.39 9.95
N THR A 313 15.01 7.56 10.24
CA THR A 313 14.08 8.38 9.44
C THR A 313 14.14 9.86 9.81
N TYR A 314 14.00 10.19 11.09
CA TYR A 314 13.86 11.58 11.52
C TYR A 314 15.20 12.33 11.61
N ARG A 315 16.31 11.61 11.86
CA ARG A 315 17.69 12.14 11.94
C ARG A 315 17.73 13.50 12.68
N PRO A 316 17.40 13.52 13.98
CA PRO A 316 17.11 14.76 14.69
C PRO A 316 18.31 15.69 14.92
N PHE A 317 19.54 15.18 14.88
CA PHE A 317 20.76 15.94 15.14
C PHE A 317 21.40 16.48 13.85
N ALA A 318 22.22 17.52 13.96
CA ALA A 318 23.02 18.02 12.83
C ALA A 318 24.07 17.00 12.37
N LYS A 319 24.67 16.25 13.31
CA LYS A 319 25.69 15.23 13.07
C LYS A 319 25.52 14.02 14.00
N GLY A 320 26.11 12.89 13.63
CA GLY A 320 26.16 11.69 14.48
C GLY A 320 24.85 10.89 14.57
N ASN A 321 23.86 11.13 13.70
CA ASN A 321 22.56 10.45 13.77
C ASN A 321 22.66 8.92 13.64
N LEU A 322 23.52 8.43 12.73
CA LEU A 322 23.70 6.99 12.49
C LEU A 322 24.32 6.32 13.72
N GLY A 323 25.44 6.85 14.23
CA GLY A 323 26.06 6.36 15.46
C GLY A 323 25.11 6.41 16.66
N THR A 324 24.35 7.49 16.80
CA THR A 324 23.35 7.64 17.88
C THR A 324 22.25 6.60 17.77
N GLY A 325 21.76 6.32 16.56
CA GLY A 325 20.75 5.29 16.31
C GLY A 325 21.28 3.88 16.61
N LEU A 326 22.52 3.58 16.23
CA LEU A 326 23.18 2.31 16.54
C LEU A 326 23.31 2.10 18.05
N ILE A 327 23.96 3.02 18.76
CA ILE A 327 24.18 2.87 20.20
C ILE A 327 22.85 2.92 20.96
N GLY A 328 21.91 3.76 20.54
CA GLY A 328 20.58 3.84 21.14
C GLY A 328 19.85 2.50 21.10
N VAL A 329 19.76 1.84 19.94
CA VAL A 329 19.03 0.57 19.81
C VAL A 329 19.72 -0.57 20.57
N LEU A 330 21.06 -0.64 20.54
CA LEU A 330 21.80 -1.66 21.26
C LEU A 330 21.66 -1.48 22.78
N THR A 331 21.71 -0.24 23.26
CA THR A 331 21.47 0.09 24.67
C THR A 331 20.06 -0.32 25.08
N PHE A 332 19.04 -0.02 24.26
CA PHE A 332 17.66 -0.39 24.53
C PHE A 332 17.48 -1.92 24.65
N LEU A 333 18.18 -2.70 23.83
CA LEU A 333 18.15 -4.15 23.88
C LEU A 333 18.79 -4.68 25.17
N GLU A 334 19.99 -4.21 25.52
CA GLU A 334 20.72 -4.67 26.71
C GLU A 334 20.02 -4.31 28.03
N ILE A 335 19.49 -3.09 28.17
CA ILE A 335 18.78 -2.69 29.40
C ILE A 335 17.46 -3.45 29.62
N ASN A 336 16.94 -4.10 28.56
CA ASN A 336 15.74 -4.94 28.59
C ASN A 336 16.07 -6.45 28.52
N GLY A 337 17.33 -6.83 28.77
CA GLY A 337 17.74 -8.22 29.02
C GLY A 337 18.07 -9.04 27.76
N TYR A 338 18.45 -8.39 26.67
CA TYR A 338 19.02 -9.06 25.50
C TYR A 338 20.54 -8.89 25.47
N GLU A 339 21.26 -9.95 25.14
CA GLU A 339 22.69 -9.90 24.89
C GLU A 339 22.93 -9.64 23.40
N VAL A 340 23.72 -8.61 23.10
CA VAL A 340 24.06 -8.20 21.74
C VAL A 340 25.32 -8.92 21.23
N HIS A 341 25.14 -9.69 20.16
CA HIS A 341 26.14 -10.49 19.44
C HIS A 341 26.49 -9.90 18.06
N LEU A 342 26.42 -8.58 17.90
CA LEU A 342 26.87 -7.90 16.68
C LEU A 342 28.41 -7.74 16.73
N PRO A 343 29.19 -8.32 15.80
CA PRO A 343 30.63 -8.10 15.75
C PRO A 343 30.95 -6.61 15.49
N PRO A 344 31.88 -5.98 16.24
CA PRO A 344 32.24 -4.57 16.08
C PRO A 344 32.57 -4.16 14.65
N GLU A 345 33.30 -5.01 13.93
CA GLU A 345 33.81 -4.77 12.58
C GLU A 345 32.67 -4.76 11.54
N ARG A 346 31.52 -5.37 11.85
CA ARG A 346 30.35 -5.44 10.97
C ARG A 346 29.24 -4.47 11.34
N ALA A 347 29.39 -3.73 12.43
CA ALA A 347 28.29 -2.94 12.98
C ALA A 347 27.88 -1.76 12.06
N ALA A 348 28.86 -1.10 11.43
CA ALA A 348 28.59 -0.03 10.47
C ALA A 348 27.85 -0.56 9.22
N GLU A 349 28.34 -1.65 8.62
CA GLU A 349 27.68 -2.29 7.48
C GLU A 349 26.26 -2.76 7.84
N TRP A 350 26.10 -3.37 9.02
CA TRP A 350 24.81 -3.80 9.53
C TRP A 350 23.83 -2.63 9.60
N LEU A 351 24.22 -1.50 10.20
CA LEU A 351 23.37 -0.32 10.32
C LEU A 351 23.04 0.27 8.94
N LEU A 352 24.04 0.41 8.06
CA LEU A 352 23.85 0.96 6.72
C LEU A 352 22.92 0.08 5.88
N SER A 353 22.97 -1.24 6.03
CA SER A 353 22.03 -2.15 5.36
C SER A 353 20.57 -1.90 5.76
N VAL A 354 20.32 -1.51 7.02
CA VAL A 354 18.99 -1.14 7.51
C VAL A 354 18.62 0.26 7.04
N ALA A 355 19.54 1.23 7.15
CA ALA A 355 19.31 2.62 6.72
C ALA A 355 18.99 2.74 5.22
N GLN A 356 19.63 1.92 4.39
CA GLN A 356 19.40 1.85 2.95
C GLN A 356 18.24 0.92 2.56
N ARG A 357 17.47 0.42 3.55
CA ARG A 357 16.32 -0.48 3.35
C ARG A 357 16.65 -1.80 2.65
N ARG A 358 17.92 -2.23 2.67
CA ARG A 358 18.37 -3.55 2.18
C ARG A 358 18.00 -4.67 3.14
N LYS A 359 17.86 -4.37 4.43
CA LYS A 359 17.37 -5.28 5.47
C LYS A 359 16.25 -4.65 6.29
N HIS A 360 15.25 -5.44 6.64
CA HIS A 360 14.19 -5.02 7.55
C HIS A 360 14.72 -4.91 9.00
N PRO A 361 14.44 -3.83 9.77
CA PRO A 361 15.00 -3.60 11.10
C PRO A 361 14.75 -4.74 12.08
N LEU A 362 13.56 -5.33 12.09
CA LEU A 362 13.21 -6.41 13.02
C LEU A 362 14.02 -7.68 12.77
N SER A 363 14.16 -8.09 11.50
CA SER A 363 14.95 -9.26 11.13
C SER A 363 16.44 -9.02 11.37
N ALA A 364 16.93 -7.78 11.16
CA ALA A 364 18.31 -7.40 11.45
C ALA A 364 18.63 -7.46 12.95
N ILE A 365 17.72 -7.02 13.82
CA ILE A 365 17.88 -7.08 15.28
C ILE A 365 17.87 -8.52 15.77
N ARG A 366 16.95 -9.37 15.28
CA ARG A 366 16.87 -10.79 15.67
C ARG A 366 18.14 -11.58 15.37
N GLN A 367 18.88 -11.19 14.33
CA GLN A 367 20.15 -11.83 13.96
C GLN A 367 21.29 -11.54 14.94
N ILE A 368 21.16 -10.49 15.75
CA ILE A 368 22.24 -9.99 16.59
C ILE A 368 21.94 -10.09 18.09
N VAL A 369 20.83 -10.70 18.49
CA VAL A 369 20.46 -10.78 19.92
C VAL A 369 20.10 -12.18 20.37
N THR A 370 20.39 -12.45 21.64
CA THR A 370 19.88 -13.60 22.38
C THR A 370 19.31 -13.14 23.71
N LEU A 371 18.37 -13.89 24.29
CA LEU A 371 17.82 -13.55 25.61
C LEU A 371 18.88 -13.84 26.69
N SER A 372 19.27 -12.83 27.46
CA SER A 372 20.22 -13.00 28.56
C SER A 372 19.61 -13.81 29.70
N SER A 373 20.42 -14.64 30.35
CA SER A 373 20.02 -15.25 31.62
C SER A 373 19.77 -14.16 32.67
N PRO A 374 18.68 -14.22 33.47
CA PRO A 374 18.30 -13.13 34.35
C PRO A 374 19.37 -12.86 35.41
N SER A 375 20.13 -11.77 35.23
CA SER A 375 21.05 -11.26 36.23
C SER A 375 20.29 -10.34 37.21
N ARG A 376 20.57 -10.47 38.51
CA ARG A 376 19.86 -9.76 39.59
C ARG A 376 20.23 -8.27 39.75
N LYS A 377 21.10 -7.70 38.91
CA LYS A 377 21.59 -6.31 39.06
C LYS A 377 21.25 -5.47 37.83
N SER A 378 20.41 -4.44 38.02
CA SER A 378 20.14 -3.46 36.97
C SER A 378 21.33 -2.53 36.80
N VAL A 379 21.97 -2.55 35.63
CA VAL A 379 23.03 -1.61 35.27
C VAL A 379 22.42 -0.27 34.83
N PRO A 380 22.95 0.90 35.25
CA PRO A 380 22.56 2.22 34.74
C PRO A 380 22.61 2.32 33.20
N VAL A 381 21.64 3.01 32.59
CA VAL A 381 21.52 3.13 31.11
C VAL A 381 22.79 3.70 30.47
N ARG A 382 23.37 4.74 31.10
CA ARG A 382 24.58 5.41 30.59
C ARG A 382 25.82 4.53 30.64
N GLU A 383 25.93 3.64 31.63
CA GLU A 383 27.05 2.70 31.76
C GLU A 383 27.00 1.65 30.65
N VAL A 384 25.79 1.11 30.37
CA VAL A 384 25.55 0.21 29.22
C VAL A 384 25.89 0.90 27.90
N ALA A 385 25.37 2.12 27.69
CA ALA A 385 25.63 2.89 26.47
C ALA A 385 27.11 3.20 26.28
N TYR A 386 27.84 3.52 27.35
CA TYR A 386 29.27 3.82 27.29
C TYR A 386 30.10 2.58 26.91
N HIS A 387 29.84 1.43 27.52
CA HIS A 387 30.49 0.17 27.13
C HIS A 387 30.21 -0.22 25.68
N LEU A 388 29.00 0.05 25.19
CA LEU A 388 28.67 -0.15 23.78
C LEU A 388 29.44 0.82 22.88
N MET A 389 29.62 2.09 23.28
CA MET A 389 30.43 3.05 22.52
C MET A 389 31.89 2.58 22.42
N GLU A 390 32.49 2.11 23.53
CA GLU A 390 33.85 1.55 23.53
C GLU A 390 33.94 0.31 22.63
N ARG A 391 32.96 -0.61 22.75
CA ARG A 391 32.92 -1.84 21.95
C ARG A 391 32.78 -1.58 20.45
N TYR A 392 32.06 -0.54 20.05
CA TYR A 392 31.75 -0.23 18.66
C TYR A 392 32.48 1.02 18.12
N GLU A 393 33.56 1.46 18.79
CA GLU A 393 34.33 2.67 18.45
C GLU A 393 34.72 2.72 16.95
N MET A 394 35.26 1.61 16.42
CA MET A 394 35.62 1.52 14.99
C MET A 394 34.44 1.78 14.05
N ALA A 395 33.26 1.24 14.38
CA ALA A 395 32.06 1.44 13.58
C ALA A 395 31.53 2.87 13.69
N LEU A 396 31.67 3.50 14.85
CA LEU A 396 31.27 4.89 15.06
C LEU A 396 32.13 5.84 14.22
N HIS A 397 33.45 5.66 14.19
CA HIS A 397 34.33 6.42 13.31
C HIS A 397 33.95 6.29 11.83
N TYR A 398 33.70 5.07 11.37
CA TYR A 398 33.27 4.84 9.98
C TYR A 398 31.95 5.56 9.64
N LEU A 399 31.01 5.62 10.58
CA LEU A 399 29.71 6.28 10.39
C LEU A 399 29.77 7.81 10.47
N GLU A 400 30.86 8.38 11.01
CA GLU A 400 31.11 9.82 10.99
C GLU A 400 31.71 10.29 9.65
N ASP A 401 32.46 9.42 8.98
CA ASP A 401 33.15 9.69 7.70
C ASP A 401 32.27 9.52 6.44
N ASP A 402 31.01 9.07 6.58
CA ASP A 402 30.11 8.85 5.42
C ASP A 402 29.56 10.20 4.87
N PRO A 403 29.85 10.55 3.59
CA PRO A 403 29.46 11.82 2.97
C PRO A 403 27.96 11.95 2.64
N THR A 404 27.13 10.95 2.94
CA THR A 404 25.67 10.99 2.72
C THR A 404 24.88 11.73 3.81
N SER A 405 25.56 12.42 4.73
CA SER A 405 24.98 13.36 5.69
C SER A 405 24.58 14.71 5.03
N THR A 406 23.83 14.66 3.93
CA THR A 406 23.22 15.88 3.38
C THR A 406 22.06 16.32 4.29
N PRO A 407 22.05 17.56 4.81
CA PRO A 407 20.88 18.07 5.52
C PRO A 407 19.68 18.11 4.56
N ALA A 408 18.53 17.63 5.04
CA ALA A 408 17.26 17.72 4.32
C ALA A 408 17.00 19.18 3.88
N ALA A 409 16.60 19.33 2.61
CA ALA A 409 16.35 20.59 1.94
C ALA A 409 15.57 21.60 2.81
N THR A 410 16.09 22.81 2.89
CA THR A 410 15.45 23.99 3.49
C THR A 410 14.10 24.23 2.79
N PRO A 411 13.00 24.48 3.52
CA PRO A 411 11.74 24.88 2.91
C PRO A 411 11.92 26.24 2.22
N ARG A 412 11.46 26.33 0.96
CA ARG A 412 11.39 27.60 0.22
C ARG A 412 10.50 28.56 1.00
N THR A 413 11.08 29.62 1.53
CA THR A 413 10.35 30.80 2.00
C THR A 413 9.74 31.51 0.79
N SER A 414 8.42 31.48 0.75
CA SER A 414 7.59 32.31 -0.11
C SER A 414 7.78 33.79 0.25
N GLY A 415 8.16 34.58 -0.76
CA GLY A 415 7.85 36.00 -0.99
C GLY A 415 7.70 36.97 0.19
N GLN A 416 8.67 37.88 0.30
CA GLN A 416 8.39 39.30 0.53
C GLN A 416 9.29 40.14 -0.39
N LEU A 417 8.73 40.54 -1.53
CA LEU A 417 8.62 41.90 -2.08
C LEU A 417 8.22 41.85 -3.55
#